data_AF-A0A7W4YM41-F1
#
_entry.id   AF-A0A7W4YM41-F1
#
_cell.length_a   1.000
_cell.length_b   1.000
_cell.length_c   1.000
_cell.angle_alpha   90.00
_cell.angle_beta   90.00
_cell.angle_gamma   90.00
#
_symmetry.space_group_name_H-M   'P 1'
#
loop_
_entity.id
_entity.type
_entity.pdbx_description
1 polymer ?
#
loop_
_entity_poly.entity_id
_entity_poly.type
_entity_poly.pdbx_seq_one_letter_code
_entity_poly.pdbx_strand_id
1 'polypeptide(L)'
;MHGGTVPAQDLKAQPGTGWNTPWIWLIILLPIIPSVLVMFVPWGDMFNVDYLYNNDPMAMNRAMLGLYLSPAYLLSIGLGWVIFGLNVFFAYRDFANLRAMGVPKPFHWAWQFLSPVYVIGRSVVVIRRTGRGAAPLWALGGTLVIGLLLAGVIIAVMLSGMGDMMGEIMRYSSTSP
;
A
#
# COMPACT_ATOMS: atom_id res chain seq x y z
N MET A 1 43.64 -7.31 6.62
CA MET A 1 42.56 -6.37 7.01
C MET A 1 41.74 -7.04 8.12
N HIS A 2 42.00 -6.67 9.37
CA HIS A 2 41.29 -7.23 10.53
C HIS A 2 39.81 -6.83 10.47
N GLY A 3 38.93 -7.79 10.22
CA GLY A 3 37.50 -7.66 10.49
C GLY A 3 37.27 -7.63 11.99
N GLY A 4 37.41 -6.45 12.60
CA GLY A 4 37.09 -6.25 14.00
C GLY A 4 35.60 -6.50 14.22
N THR A 5 35.27 -7.63 14.85
CA THR A 5 33.92 -7.89 15.35
C THR A 5 33.62 -6.85 16.42
N VAL A 6 32.86 -5.82 16.07
CA VAL A 6 32.31 -4.88 17.05
C VAL A 6 31.57 -5.70 18.10
N PRO A 7 31.99 -5.70 19.38
CA PRO A 7 31.40 -6.55 20.41
C PRO A 7 29.91 -6.26 20.53
N ALA A 8 29.08 -7.27 20.79
CA ALA A 8 27.62 -7.14 20.83
C ALA A 8 27.12 -6.09 21.85
N GLN A 9 27.94 -5.75 22.84
CA GLN A 9 27.71 -4.65 23.78
C GLN A 9 27.67 -3.27 23.11
N ASP A 10 28.49 -3.02 22.08
CA ASP A 10 28.55 -1.73 21.36
C ASP A 10 27.30 -1.44 20.51
N LEU A 11 26.45 -2.44 20.30
CA LEU A 11 25.22 -2.31 19.52
C LEU A 11 23.99 -2.05 20.41
N LYS A 12 24.11 -2.11 21.74
CA LYS A 12 23.01 -1.77 22.64
C LYS A 12 22.89 -0.25 22.76
N ALA A 13 21.67 0.25 22.66
CA ALA A 13 21.41 1.66 22.89
C ALA A 13 21.50 1.99 24.38
N GLN A 14 21.81 3.24 24.72
CA GLN A 14 21.83 3.68 26.11
C GLN A 14 20.44 3.51 26.76
N PRO A 15 20.35 3.16 28.05
CA PRO A 15 19.07 3.08 28.74
C PRO A 15 18.27 4.37 28.59
N GLY A 16 17.00 4.27 28.17
CA GLY A 16 16.13 5.43 27.93
C GLY A 16 16.17 6.01 26.51
N THR A 17 16.98 5.43 25.59
CA THR A 17 16.99 5.85 24.17
C THR A 17 15.59 5.80 23.56
N GLY A 18 15.19 6.89 22.92
CA GLY A 18 13.93 7.00 22.19
C GLY A 18 13.85 6.01 21.02
N TRP A 19 12.71 5.33 20.90
CA TRP A 19 12.46 4.33 19.85
C TRP A 19 11.38 4.76 18.85
N ASN A 20 10.58 5.75 19.24
CA ASN A 20 9.39 6.19 18.52
C ASN A 20 9.67 7.48 17.76
N THR A 21 9.26 7.53 16.50
CA THR A 21 9.31 8.74 15.68
C THR A 21 7.92 8.97 15.08
N PRO A 22 7.51 10.21 14.83
CA PRO A 22 6.26 10.46 14.10
C PRO A 22 6.34 9.94 12.64
N TRP A 23 7.53 9.92 12.05
CA TRP A 23 7.75 9.54 10.66
C TRP A 23 7.40 8.09 10.37
N ILE A 24 7.67 7.15 11.28
CA ILE A 24 7.31 5.74 11.06
C ILE A 24 5.79 5.56 10.97
N TRP A 25 5.01 6.34 11.71
CA TRP A 25 3.55 6.30 11.64
C TRP A 25 3.01 6.86 10.33
N LEU A 26 3.65 7.92 9.81
CA LEU A 26 3.31 8.43 8.48
C LEU A 26 3.59 7.37 7.40
N ILE A 27 4.75 6.70 7.44
CA ILE A 27 5.07 5.63 6.48
C ILE A 27 4.02 4.50 6.49
N ILE A 28 3.54 4.14 7.68
CA ILE A 28 2.58 3.05 7.87
C ILE A 28 1.18 3.46 7.44
N LEU A 29 0.70 4.64 7.86
CA LEU A 29 -0.71 5.01 7.72
C LEU A 29 -1.02 5.75 6.41
N LEU A 30 -0.05 6.47 5.85
CA LEU A 30 -0.26 7.27 4.64
C LEU A 30 -0.73 6.45 3.41
N PRO A 31 -0.26 5.21 3.18
CA PRO A 31 -0.77 4.36 2.09
C PRO A 31 -2.26 4.02 2.16
N ILE A 32 -2.94 4.23 3.30
CA ILE A 32 -4.38 4.01 3.43
C ILE A 32 -5.15 5.03 2.60
N ILE A 33 -4.69 6.28 2.51
CA ILE A 33 -5.37 7.37 1.78
C ILE A 33 -5.63 7.00 0.31
N PRO A 34 -4.63 6.61 -0.50
CA PRO A 34 -4.87 6.24 -1.89
C PRO A 34 -5.68 4.94 -1.97
N SER A 35 -5.51 4.01 -1.03
CA SER A 35 -6.30 2.77 -0.98
C SER A 35 -7.80 3.03 -0.80
N VAL A 36 -8.17 4.02 0.02
CA VAL A 36 -9.56 4.47 0.17
C VAL A 36 -10.05 5.20 -1.07
N LEU A 37 -9.23 6.05 -1.69
CA LEU A 37 -9.60 6.75 -2.92
C LEU A 37 -9.89 5.80 -4.08
N VAL A 38 -9.16 4.68 -4.16
CA VAL A 38 -9.40 3.63 -5.14
C VAL A 38 -10.82 3.04 -5.03
N MET A 39 -11.46 3.09 -3.85
CA MET A 39 -12.84 2.60 -3.70
C MET A 39 -13.88 3.42 -4.49
N PHE A 40 -13.56 4.67 -4.82
CA PHE A 40 -14.43 5.56 -5.58
C PHE A 40 -14.27 5.40 -7.10
N VAL A 41 -13.36 4.53 -7.53
CA VAL A 41 -13.24 4.16 -8.94
C VAL A 41 -14.46 3.29 -9.32
N PRO A 42 -15.14 3.56 -10.45
CA PRO A 42 -16.34 2.85 -10.86
C PRO A 42 -15.99 1.47 -11.44
N TRP A 43 -15.50 0.56 -10.59
CA TRP A 43 -15.03 -0.77 -10.99
C TRP A 43 -16.09 -1.62 -11.70
N GLY A 44 -17.38 -1.42 -11.38
CA GLY A 44 -18.49 -2.13 -12.00
C GLY A 44 -18.74 -1.72 -13.47
N ASP A 45 -18.46 -0.46 -13.84
CA ASP A 45 -18.71 0.07 -15.19
C ASP A 45 -17.85 -0.63 -16.25
N MET A 46 -16.76 -1.28 -15.84
CA MET A 46 -15.94 -2.12 -16.71
C MET A 46 -16.72 -3.30 -17.31
N PHE A 47 -17.79 -3.74 -16.64
CA PHE A 47 -18.65 -4.86 -17.06
C PHE A 47 -20.03 -4.41 -17.56
N ASN A 48 -20.25 -3.11 -17.77
CA ASN A 48 -21.56 -2.62 -18.22
C ASN A 48 -21.91 -3.22 -19.60
N VAL A 49 -23.11 -3.78 -19.68
CA VAL A 49 -23.72 -4.46 -20.84
C VAL A 49 -24.22 -3.54 -21.95
N ASP A 50 -24.35 -2.23 -21.72
CA ASP A 50 -24.69 -1.24 -22.76
C ASP A 50 -23.72 -1.34 -23.96
N TYR A 51 -22.51 -1.81 -23.70
CA TYR A 51 -21.46 -2.09 -24.66
C TYR A 51 -21.76 -3.29 -25.58
N LEU A 52 -22.52 -4.29 -25.12
CA LEU A 52 -22.94 -5.45 -25.91
C LEU A 52 -24.10 -5.13 -26.86
N TYR A 53 -24.98 -4.22 -26.45
CA TYR A 53 -26.20 -3.90 -27.20
C TYR A 53 -25.94 -3.14 -28.51
N ASN A 54 -24.79 -2.46 -28.61
CA ASN A 54 -24.45 -1.61 -29.76
C ASN A 54 -23.66 -2.33 -30.87
N ASN A 55 -23.44 -3.66 -30.79
CA ASN A 55 -22.60 -4.43 -31.73
C ASN A 55 -21.22 -3.78 -31.96
N ASP A 56 -20.69 -3.05 -30.97
CA ASP A 56 -19.40 -2.37 -31.08
C ASP A 56 -18.30 -3.36 -30.63
N PRO A 57 -17.47 -3.89 -31.55
CA PRO A 57 -16.40 -4.82 -31.20
C PRO A 57 -15.32 -4.18 -30.32
N MET A 58 -15.30 -2.85 -30.18
CA MET A 58 -14.37 -2.10 -29.32
C MET A 58 -14.98 -1.69 -27.97
N ALA A 59 -16.22 -2.07 -27.68
CA ALA A 59 -16.96 -1.55 -26.54
C ALA A 59 -16.28 -1.87 -25.19
N MET A 60 -15.76 -3.09 -25.03
CA MET A 60 -14.97 -3.49 -23.87
C MET A 60 -13.68 -2.64 -23.74
N ASN A 61 -12.97 -2.38 -24.85
CA ASN A 61 -11.77 -1.54 -24.82
C ASN A 61 -12.10 -0.10 -24.43
N ARG A 62 -13.23 0.45 -24.89
CA ARG A 62 -13.70 1.79 -24.51
C ARG A 62 -14.08 1.86 -23.04
N ALA A 63 -14.73 0.83 -22.50
CA ALA A 63 -15.05 0.72 -21.07
C ALA A 63 -13.78 0.75 -20.21
N MET A 64 -12.78 -0.07 -20.56
CA MET A 64 -11.49 -0.12 -19.87
C MET A 64 -10.73 1.21 -19.96
N LEU A 65 -10.71 1.84 -21.14
CA LEU A 65 -10.11 3.17 -21.30
C LEU A 65 -10.85 4.24 -20.49
N GLY A 66 -12.18 4.19 -20.45
CA GLY A 66 -13.01 5.09 -19.64
C GLY A 66 -12.69 4.96 -18.14
N LEU A 67 -12.48 3.73 -17.66
CA LEU A 67 -12.05 3.46 -16.29
C LEU A 67 -10.66 4.06 -16.01
N TYR A 68 -9.67 3.80 -16.88
CA TYR A 68 -8.30 4.28 -16.71
C TYR A 68 -8.16 5.80 -16.86
N LEU A 69 -9.06 6.44 -17.60
CA LEU A 69 -9.12 7.89 -17.72
C LEU A 69 -10.08 8.53 -16.72
N SER A 70 -10.74 7.74 -15.87
CA SER A 70 -11.65 8.29 -14.87
C SER A 70 -10.87 9.18 -13.88
N PRO A 71 -11.45 10.32 -13.47
CA PRO A 71 -10.79 11.22 -12.52
C PRO A 71 -10.38 10.53 -11.22
N ALA A 72 -11.21 9.61 -10.71
CA ALA A 72 -10.92 8.84 -9.49
C ALA A 72 -9.69 7.94 -9.67
N TYR A 73 -9.58 7.24 -10.82
CA TYR A 73 -8.45 6.36 -11.09
C TYR A 73 -7.15 7.16 -11.23
N LEU A 74 -7.17 8.22 -12.06
CA LEU A 74 -5.99 9.08 -12.26
C LEU A 74 -5.54 9.75 -10.97
N LEU A 75 -6.47 10.23 -10.14
CA LEU A 75 -6.17 10.82 -8.85
C LEU A 75 -5.59 9.79 -7.88
N SER A 76 -6.12 8.56 -7.87
CA SER A 76 -5.61 7.50 -7.00
C SER A 76 -4.18 7.08 -7.37
N ILE A 77 -3.87 6.94 -8.66
CA ILE A 77 -2.52 6.62 -9.15
C ILE A 77 -1.55 7.78 -8.92
N GLY A 78 -1.93 8.98 -9.31
CA GLY A 78 -1.10 10.18 -9.16
C GLY A 78 -0.74 10.39 -7.69
N LEU A 79 -1.73 10.30 -6.80
CA LEU A 79 -1.49 10.41 -5.36
C LEU A 79 -0.67 9.24 -4.82
N GLY A 80 -0.84 8.03 -5.36
CA GLY A 80 -0.03 6.86 -5.02
C GLY A 80 1.47 7.10 -5.24
N TRP A 81 1.84 7.69 -6.38
CA TRP A 81 3.23 8.07 -6.67
C TRP A 81 3.76 9.15 -5.74
N VAL A 82 2.96 10.18 -5.44
CA VAL A 82 3.32 11.24 -4.49
C VAL A 82 3.57 10.65 -3.10
N ILE A 83 2.69 9.78 -2.64
CA ILE A 83 2.79 9.10 -1.34
C ILE A 83 3.98 8.15 -1.28
N PHE A 84 4.29 7.46 -2.39
CA PHE A 84 5.51 6.67 -2.49
C PHE A 84 6.76 7.52 -2.26
N GLY A 85 6.87 8.67 -2.93
CA GLY A 85 7.98 9.63 -2.74
C GLY A 85 8.04 10.18 -1.30
N LEU A 86 6.90 10.55 -0.73
CA LEU A 86 6.79 11.02 0.65
C LEU A 86 7.24 9.95 1.64
N ASN A 87 6.89 8.68 1.43
CA ASN A 87 7.31 7.58 2.29
C ASN A 87 8.82 7.40 2.28
N VAL A 88 9.46 7.51 1.11
CA VAL A 88 10.93 7.47 1.02
C VAL A 88 11.56 8.65 1.78
N PHE A 89 11.00 9.85 1.63
CA PHE A 89 11.43 11.03 2.38
C PHE A 89 11.25 10.85 3.90
N PHE A 90 10.12 10.31 4.34
CA PHE A 90 9.86 10.02 5.75
C PHE A 90 10.76 8.92 6.29
N ALA A 91 11.13 7.91 5.50
CA ALA A 91 12.12 6.90 5.89
C ALA A 91 13.49 7.53 6.12
N TYR A 92 13.90 8.49 5.27
CA TYR A 92 15.12 9.26 5.49
C TYR A 92 15.06 10.07 6.79
N ARG A 93 13.95 10.75 7.07
CA ARG A 93 13.75 11.52 8.32
C ARG A 93 13.72 10.64 9.56
N ASP A 94 13.05 9.49 9.48
CA ASP A 94 13.02 8.48 10.54
C ASP A 94 14.43 7.99 10.87
N PHE A 95 15.19 7.60 9.84
CA PHE A 95 16.57 7.16 9.98
C PHE A 95 17.47 8.22 10.61
N ALA A 96 17.37 9.48 10.17
CA ALA A 96 18.12 10.59 10.74
C ALA A 96 17.77 10.82 12.21
N ASN A 97 16.47 10.78 12.56
CA ASN A 97 16.01 10.93 13.93
C ASN A 97 16.48 9.78 14.83
N LEU A 98 16.45 8.53 14.37
CA LEU A 98 16.95 7.38 15.12
C LEU A 98 18.45 7.50 15.40
N ARG A 99 19.24 8.01 14.44
CA ARG A 99 20.66 8.33 14.68
C ARG A 99 20.82 9.43 15.72
N ALA A 100 20.04 10.51 15.62
CA ALA A 100 20.09 11.63 16.57
C ALA A 100 19.70 11.21 17.99
N MET A 101 18.79 10.25 18.13
CA MET A 101 18.40 9.67 19.42
C MET A 101 19.45 8.70 20.00
N GLY A 102 20.52 8.39 19.26
CA GLY A 102 21.60 7.52 19.74
C GLY A 102 21.38 6.04 19.47
N VAL A 103 20.47 5.67 18.54
CA VAL A 103 20.33 4.26 18.11
C VAL A 103 21.56 3.88 17.26
N PRO A 104 22.40 2.93 17.69
CA PRO A 104 23.68 2.65 17.02
C PRO A 104 23.48 1.86 15.72
N LYS A 105 23.86 2.40 14.54
CA LYS A 105 23.74 1.75 13.19
C LYS A 105 22.30 1.43 12.73
N PRO A 106 21.34 2.38 12.69
CA PRO A 106 19.94 2.07 12.33
C PRO A 106 19.80 1.45 10.93
N PHE A 107 18.67 0.78 10.69
CA PHE A 107 18.38 0.15 9.40
C PHE A 107 18.31 1.19 8.29
N HIS A 108 18.92 0.93 7.13
CA HIS A 108 19.11 1.94 6.11
C HIS A 108 17.76 2.36 5.45
N TRP A 109 17.52 3.66 5.32
CA TRP A 109 16.25 4.20 4.79
C TRP A 109 15.92 3.77 3.35
N ALA A 110 16.95 3.55 2.51
CA ALA A 110 16.75 3.17 1.11
C ALA A 110 15.99 1.83 0.93
N TRP A 111 15.93 0.99 1.96
CA TRP A 111 15.08 -0.20 1.92
C TRP A 111 13.58 0.11 1.85
N GLN A 112 13.17 1.38 1.96
CA GLN A 112 11.79 1.82 1.74
C GLN A 112 11.35 1.68 0.29
N PHE A 113 12.29 1.68 -0.67
CA PHE A 113 11.98 1.37 -2.08
C PHE A 113 11.42 -0.04 -2.27
N LEU A 114 11.72 -0.95 -1.33
CA LEU A 114 11.22 -2.33 -1.31
C LEU A 114 10.17 -2.50 -0.19
N SER A 115 9.25 -1.53 -0.05
CA SER A 115 8.19 -1.60 0.96
C SER A 115 7.52 -2.99 0.98
N PRO A 116 7.33 -3.62 2.16
CA PRO A 116 7.44 -3.06 3.52
C PRO A 116 8.79 -3.29 4.23
N VAL A 117 9.86 -3.63 3.51
CA VAL A 117 11.15 -4.09 4.10
C VAL A 117 11.72 -3.11 5.13
N TYR A 118 11.66 -1.79 4.89
CA TYR A 118 12.14 -0.79 5.84
C TYR A 118 11.42 -0.84 7.19
N VAL A 119 10.09 -0.88 7.20
CA VAL A 119 9.29 -0.88 8.43
C VAL A 119 9.59 -2.13 9.27
N ILE A 120 9.71 -3.28 8.62
CA ILE A 120 10.07 -4.54 9.29
C ILE A 120 11.50 -4.47 9.83
N GLY A 121 12.47 -4.14 8.97
CA GLY A 121 13.89 -4.09 9.31
C GLY A 121 14.20 -3.10 10.43
N ARG A 122 13.67 -1.86 10.35
CA ARG A 122 13.85 -0.85 11.40
C ARG A 122 13.25 -1.32 12.72
N SER A 123 12.12 -2.02 12.69
CA SER A 123 11.46 -2.48 13.91
C SER A 123 12.26 -3.54 14.63
N VAL A 124 12.69 -4.57 13.90
CA VAL A 124 13.55 -5.63 14.46
C VAL A 124 14.83 -5.04 15.03
N VAL A 125 15.45 -4.11 14.30
CA VAL A 125 16.67 -3.43 14.72
C VAL A 125 16.45 -2.62 16.00
N VAL A 126 15.40 -1.82 16.08
CA VAL A 126 15.10 -0.98 17.25
C VAL A 126 14.75 -1.84 18.47
N ILE A 127 13.97 -2.91 18.31
CA ILE A 127 13.63 -3.86 19.38
C ILE A 127 14.89 -4.52 19.92
N ARG A 128 15.79 -4.97 19.04
CA ARG A 128 17.05 -5.62 19.47
C ARG A 128 17.97 -4.68 20.25
N ARG A 129 17.89 -3.36 20.00
CA ARG A 129 18.81 -2.37 20.58
C ARG A 129 18.29 -1.66 21.82
N THR A 130 16.99 -1.42 21.85
CA THR A 130 16.32 -0.65 22.93
C THR A 130 15.44 -1.54 23.81
N GLY A 131 15.16 -2.78 23.39
CA GLY A 131 14.19 -3.66 24.04
C GLY A 131 12.72 -3.24 23.85
N ARG A 132 12.47 -2.18 23.05
CA ARG A 132 11.15 -1.57 22.84
C ARG A 132 10.88 -1.32 21.36
N GLY A 133 9.62 -1.03 21.02
CA GLY A 133 9.25 -0.58 19.69
C GLY A 133 8.62 -1.64 18.77
N ALA A 134 7.88 -2.60 19.34
CA ALA A 134 7.04 -3.52 18.58
C ALA A 134 5.77 -2.88 18.00
N ALA A 135 5.33 -1.72 18.53
CA ALA A 135 4.07 -1.09 18.12
C ALA A 135 3.98 -0.83 16.59
N PRO A 136 5.03 -0.33 15.90
CA PRO A 136 4.97 -0.15 14.45
C PRO A 136 4.84 -1.46 13.64
N LEU A 137 5.27 -2.61 14.17
CA LEU A 137 5.02 -3.90 13.49
C LEU A 137 3.55 -4.30 13.55
N TRP A 138 2.91 -4.11 14.69
CA TRP A 138 1.47 -4.35 14.84
C TRP A 138 0.65 -3.39 13.99
N ALA A 139 1.03 -2.12 13.95
CA ALA A 139 0.39 -1.11 13.11
C ALA A 139 0.54 -1.42 11.61
N LEU A 140 1.72 -1.91 11.19
CA LEU A 140 1.93 -2.42 9.84
C LEU A 140 0.98 -3.59 9.54
N GLY A 141 0.90 -4.57 10.44
CA GLY A 141 -0.05 -5.69 10.31
C GLY A 141 -1.50 -5.22 10.15
N GLY A 142 -1.94 -4.29 10.99
CA GLY A 142 -3.27 -3.69 10.89
C GLY A 142 -3.50 -2.97 9.56
N THR A 143 -2.51 -2.22 9.07
CA THR A 143 -2.59 -1.53 7.77
C THR A 143 -2.73 -2.52 6.61
N LEU A 144 -1.95 -3.62 6.64
CA LEU A 144 -2.05 -4.67 5.62
C LEU A 144 -3.42 -5.35 5.65
N VAL A 145 -3.96 -5.64 6.84
CA VAL A 145 -5.32 -6.19 6.99
C VAL A 145 -6.37 -5.24 6.42
N ILE A 146 -6.28 -3.94 6.72
CA ILE A 146 -7.17 -2.93 6.13
C ILE A 146 -7.06 -2.95 4.61
N GLY A 147 -5.84 -2.94 4.05
CA GLY A 147 -5.63 -3.01 2.60
C GLY A 147 -6.26 -4.25 1.96
N LEU A 148 -6.15 -5.41 2.61
CA LEU A 148 -6.79 -6.65 2.16
C LEU A 148 -8.32 -6.56 2.17
N LEU A 149 -8.91 -5.95 3.20
CA LEU A 149 -10.37 -5.76 3.27
C LEU A 149 -10.86 -4.82 2.15
N LEU A 150 -10.16 -3.71 1.91
CA LEU A 150 -10.48 -2.78 0.83
C LEU A 150 -10.39 -3.45 -0.54
N ALA A 151 -9.33 -4.25 -0.77
CA ALA A 151 -9.20 -5.03 -1.98
C ALA A 151 -10.33 -6.06 -2.14
N GLY A 152 -10.74 -6.72 -1.05
CA GLY A 152 -11.88 -7.63 -1.03
C GLY A 152 -13.19 -6.98 -1.45
N VAL A 153 -13.45 -5.74 -1.00
CA VAL A 153 -14.63 -4.96 -1.43
C VAL A 153 -14.58 -4.68 -2.93
N ILE A 154 -13.44 -4.25 -3.46
CA ILE A 154 -13.27 -3.98 -4.89
C ILE A 154 -13.52 -5.26 -5.71
N ILE A 155 -12.95 -6.38 -5.29
CA ILE A 155 -13.16 -7.68 -5.94
C ILE A 155 -14.65 -8.05 -5.92
N ALA A 156 -15.34 -7.86 -4.79
CA ALA A 156 -16.77 -8.15 -4.70
C ALA A 156 -17.61 -7.28 -5.67
N VAL A 157 -17.28 -5.99 -5.80
CA VAL A 157 -17.92 -5.08 -6.77
C VAL A 157 -17.68 -5.56 -8.21
N MET A 158 -16.46 -5.95 -8.54
CA MET A 158 -16.12 -6.47 -9.86
C MET A 158 -16.87 -7.77 -10.17
N LEU A 159 -16.93 -8.70 -9.21
CA LEU A 159 -17.67 -9.96 -9.37
C LEU A 159 -19.18 -9.72 -9.52
N SER A 160 -19.74 -8.73 -8.82
CA SER A 160 -21.14 -8.33 -8.99
C SER A 160 -21.40 -7.85 -10.42
N GLY A 161 -20.59 -6.90 -10.92
CA GLY A 161 -20.76 -6.38 -12.28
C GLY A 161 -20.59 -7.46 -13.35
N MET A 162 -19.66 -8.39 -13.17
CA MET A 162 -19.51 -9.55 -14.06
C MET A 162 -20.74 -10.47 -13.99
N GLY A 163 -21.32 -10.67 -12.81
CA GLY A 163 -22.54 -11.45 -12.63
C GLY A 163 -23.74 -10.85 -13.38
N ASP A 164 -23.91 -9.54 -13.27
CA ASP A 164 -24.95 -8.80 -13.99
C ASP A 164 -24.79 -8.94 -15.51
N MET A 165 -23.56 -8.78 -16.00
CA MET A 165 -23.23 -8.97 -17.41
C MET A 165 -23.57 -10.36 -17.94
N MET A 166 -23.21 -11.41 -17.18
CA MET A 166 -23.53 -12.79 -17.55
C MET A 166 -25.04 -13.05 -17.53
N GLY A 167 -25.76 -12.49 -16.56
CA GLY A 167 -27.21 -12.57 -16.47
C GLY A 167 -27.90 -12.01 -17.71
N GLU A 168 -27.42 -10.88 -18.21
CA GLU A 168 -27.96 -10.23 -19.40
C GLU A 168 -27.68 -11.02 -20.68
N ILE A 169 -26.46 -11.55 -20.85
CA ILE A 169 -26.11 -12.41 -21.98
C ILE A 169 -27.02 -13.64 -22.03
N MET A 170 -27.24 -14.29 -20.89
CA MET A 170 -28.13 -15.46 -20.81
C MET A 170 -29.58 -15.08 -21.18
N ARG A 171 -30.08 -13.93 -20.72
CA ARG A 171 -31.40 -13.42 -21.07
C ARG A 171 -31.54 -13.11 -22.57
N TYR A 172 -30.52 -12.53 -23.18
CA TYR A 172 -30.51 -12.28 -24.63
C TYR A 172 -30.57 -13.58 -25.44
N SER A 173 -29.75 -14.57 -25.08
CA SER A 173 -29.70 -15.87 -25.77
C SER A 173 -31.00 -16.69 -25.68
N SER A 174 -31.81 -16.45 -24.64
CA SER A 174 -33.10 -17.13 -24.46
C SER A 174 -34.28 -16.43 -25.14
N THR A 175 -34.07 -15.21 -25.64
CA THR A 175 -35.11 -14.39 -26.28
C THR A 175 -34.91 -14.19 -27.79
N SER A 176 -33.77 -14.64 -28.33
CA SER A 176 -33.52 -14.72 -29.78
C SER A 176 -34.21 -15.95 -30.40
N PRO A 177 -35.11 -15.76 -31.39
CA PRO A 177 -35.79 -16.87 -32.10
C PRO A 177 -34.88 -17.67 -33.03
#